data_AF-A0AAD7M2P9-F1
#
_entry.id   AF-A0AAD7M2P9-F1
#
_cell.length_a   1.000
_cell.length_b   1.000
_cell.length_c   1.000
_cell.angle_alpha   90.00
_cell.angle_beta   90.00
_cell.angle_gamma   90.00
#
_symmetry.space_group_name_H-M   'P 1'
#
loop_
_entity.id
_entity.type
_entity.pdbx_description
1 polymer ?
#
loop_
_entity_poly.entity_id
_entity_poly.type
_entity_poly.pdbx_seq_one_letter_code
_entity_poly.pdbx_strand_id
1 'polypeptide(L)'
;MEQLLSDDAAPGTDIEFQKLLLVCKEWGLFQLVNHGVSDSLLEKLKEETEEFFQLPLKEKVKYKMEGDFEGYGNVVLSDNQKRDWGDRMYMSTLEIYIEELQKLSMKLLGLLARGLKVETREVVELFEDGMQSMRMGYHPPCPQPELVMGISAHTDGTDFEQWNLQKCGAQGNS
;
A
#
# COMPACT_ATOMS: atom_id res chain seq x y z
N MET A 1 0.83 0.59 -25.47
CA MET A 1 0.86 -0.23 -24.24
C MET A 1 -0.58 -0.59 -23.98
N GLU A 2 -0.95 -1.86 -24.14
CA GLU A 2 -2.33 -2.31 -23.93
C GLU A 2 -2.65 -2.26 -22.43
N GLN A 3 -3.87 -1.83 -22.10
CA GLN A 3 -4.32 -1.74 -20.71
C GLN A 3 -4.59 -3.15 -20.19
N LEU A 4 -3.99 -3.51 -19.05
CA LEU A 4 -4.30 -4.74 -18.29
C LEU A 4 -5.80 -4.84 -17.92
N LEU A 5 -6.53 -3.72 -18.03
CA LEU A 5 -7.92 -3.55 -17.59
C LEU A 5 -8.92 -3.43 -18.76
N SER A 6 -8.58 -3.84 -19.99
CA SER A 6 -9.56 -3.85 -21.07
C SER A 6 -10.44 -5.10 -21.02
N ASP A 7 -11.74 -4.93 -20.79
CA ASP A 7 -12.73 -6.01 -20.67
C ASP A 7 -12.97 -6.80 -21.98
N ASP A 8 -12.36 -6.39 -23.10
CA ASP A 8 -12.69 -6.86 -24.46
C ASP A 8 -11.75 -7.95 -25.03
N ALA A 9 -10.76 -8.45 -24.26
CA ALA A 9 -9.79 -9.40 -24.80
C ALA A 9 -10.34 -10.85 -24.87
N ALA A 10 -10.29 -11.45 -26.06
CA ALA A 10 -10.72 -12.83 -26.29
C ALA A 10 -9.94 -13.84 -25.40
N PRO A 11 -10.61 -14.90 -24.88
CA PRO A 11 -9.96 -15.90 -24.03
C PRO A 11 -8.73 -16.51 -24.72
N GLY A 12 -7.54 -16.30 -24.14
CA GLY A 12 -6.28 -16.87 -24.61
C GLY A 12 -5.37 -15.94 -25.43
N THR A 13 -5.76 -14.68 -25.67
CA THR A 13 -4.92 -13.70 -26.40
C THR A 13 -4.43 -12.52 -25.55
N ASP A 14 -4.80 -12.50 -24.27
CA ASP A 14 -4.47 -11.43 -23.34
C ASP A 14 -3.04 -11.61 -22.82
N ILE A 15 -2.09 -10.95 -23.49
CA ILE A 15 -0.66 -10.98 -23.18
C ILE A 15 -0.38 -10.42 -21.79
N GLU A 16 -1.08 -9.35 -21.40
CA GLU A 16 -0.88 -8.70 -20.11
C GLU A 16 -1.40 -9.58 -18.96
N PHE A 17 -2.51 -10.28 -19.15
CA PHE A 17 -2.98 -11.31 -18.22
C PHE A 17 -1.97 -12.43 -18.01
N GLN A 18 -1.36 -12.96 -19.09
CA GLN A 18 -0.35 -14.01 -18.96
C GLN A 18 0.91 -13.51 -18.23
N LYS A 19 1.33 -12.27 -18.49
CA LYS A 19 2.43 -11.64 -17.75
C LYS A 19 2.11 -11.51 -16.26
N LEU A 20 0.88 -11.10 -15.91
CA LEU A 20 0.43 -10.99 -14.52
C LEU A 20 0.54 -12.35 -13.80
N LEU A 21 0.02 -13.43 -14.39
CA LEU A 21 0.10 -14.75 -13.76
C LEU A 21 1.54 -15.24 -13.61
N LEU A 22 2.39 -14.98 -14.61
CA LEU A 22 3.80 -15.37 -14.57
C LEU A 22 4.55 -14.60 -13.48
N VAL A 23 4.39 -13.27 -13.40
CA VAL A 23 5.10 -12.44 -12.43
C VAL A 23 4.63 -12.73 -11.00
N CYS A 24 3.34 -12.98 -10.78
CA CYS A 24 2.83 -13.42 -9.48
C CYS A 24 3.46 -14.75 -9.04
N LYS A 25 3.65 -15.70 -9.98
CA LYS A 25 4.24 -17.01 -9.69
C LYS A 25 5.74 -16.96 -9.46
N GLU A 26 6.48 -16.17 -10.22
CA GLU A 26 7.95 -16.18 -10.20
C GLU A 26 8.55 -15.14 -9.25
N TRP A 27 7.91 -13.98 -9.12
CA TRP A 27 8.46 -12.84 -8.37
C TRP A 27 7.64 -12.48 -7.13
N GLY A 28 6.32 -12.65 -7.18
CA GLY A 28 5.42 -12.24 -6.09
C GLY A 28 5.31 -10.72 -5.91
N LEU A 29 5.95 -9.93 -6.78
CA LEU A 29 5.93 -8.46 -6.77
C LEU A 29 5.99 -7.93 -8.22
N PHE A 30 5.20 -6.91 -8.52
CA PHE A 30 5.18 -6.25 -9.82
C PHE A 30 4.75 -4.79 -9.69
N GLN A 31 5.10 -3.97 -10.68
CA GLN A 31 4.63 -2.60 -10.77
C GLN A 31 3.41 -2.54 -11.71
N LEU A 32 2.32 -1.95 -11.23
CA LEU A 32 1.18 -1.62 -12.07
C LEU A 32 1.26 -0.15 -12.50
N VAL A 33 1.30 0.08 -13.80
CA VAL A 33 1.30 1.42 -14.42
C VAL A 33 0.02 1.60 -15.23
N ASN A 34 -0.37 2.86 -15.50
CA ASN A 34 -1.62 3.19 -16.18
C ASN A 34 -2.86 2.58 -15.48
N HIS A 35 -2.86 2.57 -14.14
CA HIS A 35 -3.89 1.97 -13.30
C HIS A 35 -5.22 2.73 -13.27
N GLY A 36 -5.26 3.98 -13.76
CA GLY A 36 -6.47 4.80 -13.82
C GLY A 36 -6.74 5.66 -12.58
N VAL A 37 -6.09 5.39 -11.44
CA VAL A 37 -6.08 6.32 -10.28
C VAL A 37 -5.54 7.69 -10.70
N SER A 38 -6.26 8.76 -10.35
CA SER A 38 -5.93 10.14 -10.74
C SER A 38 -4.58 10.61 -10.17
N ASP A 39 -3.71 11.15 -11.03
CA ASP A 39 -2.43 11.72 -10.60
C ASP A 39 -2.62 12.82 -9.55
N SER A 40 -3.64 13.67 -9.70
CA SER A 40 -3.96 14.72 -8.72
C SER A 40 -4.37 14.18 -7.34
N LEU A 41 -4.97 12.98 -7.30
CA LEU A 41 -5.31 12.31 -6.04
C LEU A 41 -4.04 11.76 -5.37
N LEU A 42 -3.12 11.21 -6.17
CA LEU A 42 -1.83 10.72 -5.67
C LEU A 42 -0.93 11.86 -5.16
N GLU A 43 -0.93 12.99 -5.86
CA GLU A 43 -0.23 14.22 -5.45
C GLU A 43 -0.82 14.77 -4.15
N LYS A 44 -2.15 14.88 -4.07
CA LYS A 44 -2.81 15.33 -2.84
C LYS A 44 -2.50 14.42 -1.65
N LEU A 45 -2.58 13.10 -1.83
CA LEU A 45 -2.23 12.13 -0.78
C LEU A 45 -0.79 12.33 -0.30
N LYS A 46 0.13 12.56 -1.25
CA LYS A 46 1.54 12.82 -0.96
C LYS A 46 1.70 14.07 -0.09
N GLU A 47 1.09 15.18 -0.51
CA GLU A 47 1.18 16.47 0.18
C GLU A 47 0.63 16.37 1.60
N GLU A 48 -0.57 15.80 1.77
CA GLU A 48 -1.20 15.62 3.09
C GLU A 48 -0.36 14.71 4.00
N THR A 49 0.22 13.65 3.44
CA THR A 49 1.12 12.75 4.18
C THR A 49 2.38 13.49 4.64
N GLU A 50 3.01 14.25 3.74
CA GLU A 50 4.22 15.02 4.06
C GLU A 50 3.93 16.10 5.10
N GLU A 51 2.87 16.88 4.93
CA GLU A 51 2.43 17.91 5.88
C GLU A 51 2.23 17.32 7.28
N PHE A 52 1.54 16.18 7.39
CA PHE A 52 1.33 15.51 8.67
C PHE A 52 2.65 15.12 9.34
N PHE A 53 3.58 14.50 8.63
CA PHE A 53 4.84 14.03 9.24
C PHE A 53 5.80 15.17 9.58
N GLN A 54 5.67 16.34 8.92
CA GLN A 54 6.38 17.58 9.24
C GLN A 54 5.82 18.30 10.49
N LEU A 55 4.64 17.93 10.98
CA LEU A 55 4.10 18.51 12.22
C LEU A 55 5.02 18.22 13.42
N PRO A 56 5.08 19.15 14.39
CA PRO A 56 5.77 18.91 15.66
C PRO A 56 5.24 17.65 16.35
N LEU A 57 6.12 16.90 17.03
CA LEU A 57 5.75 15.66 17.71
C LEU A 57 4.53 15.82 18.63
N LYS A 58 4.43 16.95 19.35
CA LYS A 58 3.28 17.26 20.23
C LYS A 58 1.93 17.27 19.52
N GLU A 59 1.90 17.53 18.21
CA GLU A 59 0.69 17.52 17.39
C GLU A 59 0.43 16.10 16.89
N LYS A 60 1.47 15.39 16.41
CA LYS A 60 1.35 14.00 15.92
C LYS A 60 0.87 13.04 17.01
N VAL A 61 1.36 13.17 18.25
CA VAL A 61 0.95 12.28 19.37
C VAL A 61 -0.51 12.46 19.81
N LYS A 62 -1.20 13.52 19.36
CA LYS A 62 -2.66 13.65 19.58
C LYS A 62 -3.45 12.58 18.83
N TYR A 63 -2.87 12.07 17.74
CA TYR A 63 -3.43 11.01 16.91
C TYR A 63 -2.89 9.65 17.28
N LYS A 64 -2.21 9.48 18.43
CA LYS A 64 -1.59 8.20 18.79
C LYS A 64 -2.61 7.06 18.76
N MET A 65 -2.15 5.85 18.46
CA MET A 65 -3.02 4.68 18.49
C MET A 65 -3.59 4.43 19.89
N GLU A 66 -4.92 4.33 19.99
CA GLU A 66 -5.65 3.94 21.21
C GLU A 66 -6.60 2.77 20.87
N GLY A 67 -6.07 1.55 20.86
CA GLY A 67 -6.86 0.33 20.66
C GLY A 67 -6.93 -0.14 19.22
N ASP A 68 -7.78 0.48 18.40
CA ASP A 68 -8.30 -0.07 17.13
C ASP A 68 -7.30 -0.04 15.94
N PHE A 69 -6.00 -0.19 16.19
CA PHE A 69 -4.91 -0.16 15.19
C PHE A 69 -4.87 1.07 14.26
N GLU A 70 -5.70 2.08 14.52
CA GLU A 70 -5.69 3.37 13.84
C GLU A 70 -4.90 4.41 14.64
N GLY A 71 -4.24 5.31 13.92
CA GLY A 71 -3.49 6.43 14.50
C GLY A 71 -1.98 6.36 14.28
N TYR A 72 -1.29 7.30 14.93
CA TYR A 72 0.14 7.56 14.84
C TYR A 72 0.92 6.72 15.85
N GLY A 73 2.07 6.23 15.40
CA GLY A 73 3.04 5.56 16.24
C GLY A 73 3.36 4.16 15.76
N ASN A 74 4.27 3.53 16.49
CA ASN A 74 4.71 2.17 16.22
C ASN A 74 3.99 1.19 17.14
N VAL A 75 3.56 0.06 16.61
CA VAL A 75 3.03 -1.05 17.42
C VAL A 75 4.15 -1.62 18.26
N VAL A 76 4.03 -1.51 19.60
CA VAL A 76 4.99 -2.03 20.57
C VAL A 76 4.46 -3.35 21.12
N LEU A 77 5.14 -4.45 20.79
CA LEU A 77 4.77 -5.81 21.21
C LEU A 77 5.54 -6.27 22.46
N SER A 78 6.74 -5.73 22.70
CA SER A 78 7.55 -6.04 23.89
C SER A 78 8.61 -4.97 24.16
N ASP A 79 9.12 -4.94 25.40
CA ASP A 79 10.13 -3.96 25.84
C ASP A 79 11.49 -4.12 25.14
N ASN A 80 11.83 -5.34 24.71
CA ASN A 80 13.10 -5.66 24.05
C ASN A 80 13.02 -5.62 22.51
N GLN A 81 11.90 -5.17 21.96
CA GLN A 81 11.71 -5.10 20.52
C GLN A 81 12.67 -4.09 19.90
N LYS A 82 13.46 -4.54 18.91
CA LYS A 82 14.20 -3.62 18.03
C LYS A 82 13.19 -2.77 17.26
N ARG A 83 13.36 -1.46 17.33
CA ARG A 83 12.46 -0.51 16.69
C ARG A 83 12.96 -0.15 15.31
N ASP A 84 12.01 -0.07 14.40
CA ASP A 84 12.23 0.44 13.06
C ASP A 84 12.49 1.94 13.10
N TRP A 85 13.35 2.41 12.21
CA TRP A 85 13.67 3.80 12.02
C TRP A 85 12.64 4.44 11.09
N GLY A 86 11.46 4.67 11.65
CA GLY A 86 10.36 5.31 10.94
C GLY A 86 9.17 5.57 11.84
N ASP A 87 8.44 6.61 11.48
CA ASP A 87 7.13 6.91 12.02
C ASP A 87 6.06 6.24 11.15
N ARG A 88 4.91 5.91 11.75
CA ARG A 88 3.78 5.31 11.04
C ARG A 88 2.49 6.02 11.40
N MET A 89 1.58 6.10 10.44
CA MET A 89 0.19 6.53 10.63
C MET A 89 -0.71 5.51 9.95
N TYR A 90 -1.69 4.99 10.69
CA TYR A 90 -2.66 4.04 10.19
C TYR A 90 -4.02 4.71 10.13
N MET A 91 -4.74 4.55 9.01
CA MET A 91 -6.02 5.19 8.81
C MET A 91 -6.93 4.42 7.87
N SER A 92 -8.23 4.53 8.15
CA SER A 92 -9.33 3.97 7.35
C SER A 92 -10.18 5.04 6.66
N THR A 93 -9.98 6.33 6.99
CA THR A 93 -10.88 7.43 6.63
C THR A 93 -10.45 8.24 5.40
N LEU A 94 -9.42 7.80 4.64
CA LEU A 94 -9.11 8.39 3.34
C LEU A 94 -10.00 7.83 2.24
N GLU A 95 -11.31 8.09 2.39
CA GLU A 95 -12.41 7.46 1.64
C GLU A 95 -12.13 7.39 0.13
N ILE A 96 -11.81 8.52 -0.50
CA ILE A 96 -11.63 8.57 -1.96
C ILE A 96 -10.44 7.72 -2.42
N TYR A 97 -9.31 7.78 -1.72
CA TYR A 97 -8.12 7.03 -2.12
C TYR A 97 -8.28 5.54 -1.85
N ILE A 98 -8.82 5.18 -0.69
CA ILE A 98 -9.08 3.80 -0.29
C ILE A 98 -10.07 3.15 -1.26
N GLU A 99 -11.13 3.86 -1.67
CA GLU A 99 -12.12 3.37 -2.64
C GLU A 99 -11.49 3.11 -4.02
N GLU A 100 -10.64 4.01 -4.52
CA GLU A 100 -9.92 3.79 -5.79
C GLU A 100 -8.96 2.61 -5.72
N LEU A 101 -8.24 2.44 -4.60
CA LEU A 101 -7.41 1.26 -4.37
C LEU A 101 -8.24 -0.03 -4.26
N GLN A 102 -9.42 0.03 -3.64
CA GLN A 102 -10.32 -1.13 -3.52
C GLN A 102 -10.78 -1.60 -4.91
N LYS A 103 -11.21 -0.67 -5.76
CA LYS A 103 -11.59 -0.96 -7.16
C LYS A 103 -10.43 -1.62 -7.91
N LEU A 104 -9.21 -1.13 -7.72
CA LEU A 104 -8.01 -1.68 -8.35
C LEU A 104 -7.68 -3.08 -7.82
N SER A 105 -7.74 -3.29 -6.50
CA SER A 105 -7.57 -4.60 -5.85
C SER A 105 -8.55 -5.61 -6.40
N MET A 106 -9.84 -5.28 -6.45
CA MET A 106 -10.88 -6.21 -6.90
C MET A 106 -10.70 -6.62 -8.37
N LYS A 107 -10.27 -5.69 -9.23
CA LYS A 107 -9.93 -6.01 -10.61
C LYS A 107 -8.75 -6.99 -10.69
N LEU A 108 -7.67 -6.74 -9.95
CA LEU A 108 -6.50 -7.63 -9.93
C LEU A 108 -6.83 -9.00 -9.35
N LEU A 109 -7.60 -9.05 -8.26
CA LEU A 109 -8.08 -10.30 -7.67
C LEU A 109 -8.97 -11.08 -8.65
N GLY A 110 -9.83 -10.41 -9.41
CA GLY A 110 -10.63 -11.04 -10.47
C GLY A 110 -9.77 -11.66 -11.58
N LEU A 111 -8.69 -10.99 -11.99
CA LEU A 111 -7.73 -11.54 -12.95
C LEU A 111 -6.99 -12.76 -12.35
N LEU A 112 -6.53 -12.66 -11.11
CA LEU A 112 -5.89 -13.79 -10.43
C LEU A 112 -6.84 -14.99 -10.30
N ALA A 113 -8.09 -14.75 -9.92
CA ALA A 113 -9.15 -15.77 -9.83
C ALA A 113 -9.35 -16.49 -11.16
N ARG A 114 -9.45 -15.74 -12.26
CA ARG A 114 -9.53 -16.28 -13.62
C ARG A 114 -8.34 -17.19 -13.94
N GLY A 115 -7.12 -16.78 -13.56
CA GLY A 115 -5.91 -17.59 -13.75
C GLY A 115 -5.90 -18.88 -12.92
N LEU A 116 -6.42 -18.80 -11.71
CA LEU A 116 -6.53 -19.92 -10.77
C LEU A 116 -7.77 -20.79 -11.01
N LYS A 117 -8.65 -20.40 -11.95
CA LYS A 117 -9.95 -21.04 -12.22
C LYS A 117 -10.87 -21.06 -10.99
N VAL A 118 -10.81 -19.99 -10.20
CA VAL A 118 -11.73 -19.71 -9.09
C VAL A 118 -12.88 -18.86 -9.63
N GLU A 119 -14.10 -19.17 -9.19
CA GLU A 119 -15.29 -18.42 -9.59
C GLU A 119 -15.22 -16.99 -9.05
N THR A 120 -15.51 -15.99 -9.90
CA THR A 120 -15.44 -14.57 -9.52
C THR A 120 -16.29 -14.26 -8.29
N ARG A 121 -17.42 -14.95 -8.14
CA ARG A 121 -18.32 -14.81 -6.99
C ARG A 121 -17.63 -15.16 -5.68
N GLU A 122 -16.81 -16.22 -5.65
CA GLU A 122 -16.09 -16.61 -4.43
C GLU A 122 -15.09 -15.54 -4.01
N VAL A 123 -14.46 -14.86 -4.97
CA VAL A 123 -13.56 -13.74 -4.69
C VAL A 123 -14.31 -12.53 -4.17
N VAL A 124 -15.47 -12.17 -4.74
CA VAL A 124 -16.28 -11.08 -4.22
C VAL A 124 -16.72 -11.39 -2.79
N GLU A 125 -17.24 -12.58 -2.52
CA GLU A 125 -17.68 -12.99 -1.18
C GLU A 125 -16.56 -12.96 -0.13
N LEU A 126 -15.30 -13.19 -0.54
CA LEU A 126 -14.14 -13.12 0.36
C LEU A 126 -13.68 -11.69 0.68
N PHE A 127 -13.88 -10.73 -0.24
CA PHE A 127 -13.25 -9.41 -0.17
C PHE A 127 -14.24 -8.23 -0.10
N GLU A 128 -15.54 -8.44 -0.34
CA GLU A 128 -16.56 -7.38 -0.34
C GLU A 128 -16.69 -6.69 1.03
N ASP A 129 -16.73 -7.47 2.11
CA ASP A 129 -16.73 -6.99 3.51
C ASP A 129 -15.32 -6.99 4.14
N GLY A 130 -14.28 -7.08 3.31
CA GLY A 130 -12.90 -7.15 3.76
C GLY A 130 -12.45 -5.89 4.48
N MET A 131 -11.65 -6.05 5.54
CA MET A 131 -11.02 -4.90 6.20
C MET A 131 -9.96 -4.29 5.30
N GLN A 132 -10.13 -3.03 4.92
CA GLN A 132 -9.12 -2.26 4.22
C GLN A 132 -8.54 -1.19 5.15
N SER A 133 -7.22 -1.11 5.20
CA SER A 133 -6.50 -0.11 5.99
C SER A 133 -5.32 0.40 5.20
N MET A 134 -4.95 1.65 5.42
CA MET A 134 -3.76 2.24 4.84
C MET A 134 -2.74 2.57 5.94
N ARG A 135 -1.48 2.20 5.69
CA ARG A 135 -0.32 2.55 6.50
C ARG A 135 0.55 3.55 5.76
N MET A 136 0.63 4.77 6.26
CA MET A 136 1.65 5.74 5.83
C MET A 136 2.93 5.52 6.64
N GLY A 137 4.06 5.35 5.95
CA GLY A 137 5.38 5.24 6.57
C GLY A 137 6.23 6.48 6.27
N TYR A 138 6.88 7.01 7.29
CA TYR A 138 7.83 8.12 7.14
C TYR A 138 9.19 7.75 7.73
N HIS A 139 10.21 7.74 6.88
CA HIS A 139 11.58 7.36 7.24
C HIS A 139 12.48 8.60 7.21
N PRO A 140 12.74 9.25 8.37
CA PRO A 140 13.60 10.42 8.42
C PRO A 140 15.07 10.04 8.12
N PRO A 141 15.88 10.98 7.61
CA PRO A 141 17.32 10.77 7.46
C PRO A 141 17.97 10.27 8.76
N CYS A 142 18.79 9.22 8.66
CA CYS A 142 19.52 8.66 9.79
C CYS A 142 21.01 9.04 9.68
N PRO A 143 21.65 9.56 10.74
CA PRO A 143 23.09 9.81 10.76
C PRO A 143 23.94 8.53 10.66
N GLN A 144 23.39 7.38 11.02
CA GLN A 144 24.05 6.08 11.05
C GLN A 144 23.19 5.01 10.37
N PRO A 145 22.95 5.13 9.05
CA PRO A 145 22.04 4.25 8.31
C PRO A 145 22.43 2.78 8.38
N GLU A 146 23.71 2.45 8.61
CA GLU A 146 24.23 1.10 8.77
C GLU A 146 23.81 0.42 10.09
N LEU A 147 23.30 1.18 11.07
CA LEU A 147 22.89 0.68 12.38
C LEU A 147 21.37 0.55 12.53
N VAL A 148 20.60 0.98 11.53
CA VAL A 148 19.15 1.02 11.62
C VAL A 148 18.50 0.36 10.42
N MET A 149 17.27 -0.13 10.62
CA MET A 149 16.39 -0.59 9.55
C MET A 149 15.21 0.36 9.47
N GLY A 150 14.89 0.88 8.29
CA GLY A 150 13.70 1.72 8.11
C GLY A 150 12.42 0.94 8.40
N ILE A 151 12.34 -0.29 7.89
CA ILE A 151 11.32 -1.28 8.22
C ILE A 151 11.98 -2.65 8.36
N SER A 152 11.65 -3.38 9.42
CA SER A 152 12.17 -4.74 9.62
C SER A 152 11.62 -5.69 8.56
N ALA A 153 12.40 -6.71 8.21
CA ALA A 153 11.94 -7.74 7.28
C ALA A 153 10.69 -8.44 7.85
N HIS A 154 9.61 -8.48 7.06
CA HIS A 154 8.34 -9.10 7.43
C HIS A 154 7.61 -9.60 6.18
N THR A 155 6.59 -10.41 6.41
CA THR A 155 5.51 -10.65 5.46
C THR A 155 4.27 -9.99 6.04
N ASP A 156 3.54 -9.29 5.20
CA ASP A 156 2.31 -8.63 5.60
C ASP A 156 1.26 -9.68 5.98
N GLY A 157 0.50 -9.39 7.04
CA GLY A 157 -0.58 -10.26 7.51
C GLY A 157 -1.87 -10.11 6.70
N THR A 158 -1.77 -9.62 5.45
CA THR A 158 -2.86 -9.29 4.55
C THR A 158 -2.75 -10.10 3.26
N ASP A 159 -3.90 -10.37 2.63
CA ASP A 159 -3.94 -11.16 1.39
C ASP A 159 -3.44 -10.38 0.17
N PHE A 160 -3.63 -9.06 0.15
CA PHE A 160 -3.24 -8.19 -0.95
C PHE A 160 -2.75 -6.84 -0.42
N GLU A 161 -1.54 -6.43 -0.84
CA GLU A 161 -0.93 -5.16 -0.44
C GLU A 161 -0.55 -4.34 -1.68
N GLN A 162 -0.86 -3.05 -1.66
CA GLN A 162 -0.48 -2.09 -2.69
C GLN A 162 0.43 -1.02 -2.10
N TRP A 163 1.63 -0.89 -2.67
CA TRP A 163 2.61 0.10 -2.27
C TRP A 163 2.64 1.28 -3.23
N ASN A 164 2.44 2.48 -2.70
CA ASN A 164 2.78 3.71 -3.41
C ASN A 164 4.07 4.27 -2.81
N LEU A 165 5.21 3.96 -3.43
CA LEU A 165 6.51 4.43 -2.98
C LEU A 165 6.78 5.83 -3.52
N GLN A 166 6.77 6.80 -2.62
CA GLN A 166 7.07 8.18 -2.94
C GLN A 166 8.40 8.58 -2.31
N LYS A 167 9.30 9.16 -3.11
CA LYS A 167 10.48 9.84 -2.57
C LYS A 167 10.07 11.23 -2.10
N CYS A 168 9.94 11.43 -0.80
CA CYS A 168 9.86 12.77 -0.22
C CYS A 168 11.27 13.34 -0.17
N GLY A 169 11.51 14.42 -0.93
CA GLY A 169 12.81 15.04 -1.02
C GLY A 169 13.08 15.89 0.22
N ALA A 170 13.97 15.44 1.10
CA ALA A 170 14.61 16.37 2.03
C ALA A 170 15.52 17.28 1.20
N GLN A 171 15.04 18.49 0.86
CA GLN A 171 15.93 19.56 0.39
C GLN A 171 16.84 19.93 1.56
N GLY A 172 18.01 19.29 1.62
CA GLY A 172 19.08 19.70 2.51
C GLY A 172 19.65 21.02 2.01
N ASN A 173 19.44 22.10 2.76
CA ASN A 173 20.29 23.28 2.67
C ASN A 173 21.69 22.87 3.15
N SER A 174 22.61 22.69 2.19
CA SER A 174 24.05 22.72 2.39
C SER A 174 24.53 24.15 2.58
#